data_AF-A0A3M1GMT4-F1
#
_entry.id   AF-A0A3M1GMT4-F1
#
_cell.length_a   1.000
_cell.length_b   1.000
_cell.length_c   1.000
_cell.angle_alpha   90.00
_cell.angle_beta   90.00
_cell.angle_gamma   90.00
#
_symmetry.space_group_name_H-M   'P 1'
#
loop_
_entity.id
_entity.type
_entity.pdbx_description
1 polymer ?
#
loop_
_entity_poly.entity_id
_entity_poly.type
_entity_poly.pdbx_seq_one_letter_code
_entity_poly.pdbx_strand_id
1 'polypeptide(L)' 'RVNIADAARADELFTILMGEDVAPRRAFIEDNALNVSYLDV' A
#
# COMPACT_ATOMS: atom_id res chain seq x y z
N ARG A 1 4.04 17.95 -6.90
CA ARG A 1 3.27 17.35 -8.00
C ARG A 1 3.21 15.85 -7.72
N VAL A 2 2.02 15.28 -7.54
CA VAL A 2 1.85 13.84 -7.39
C VAL A 2 1.83 13.23 -8.79
N ASN A 3 2.74 12.31 -9.08
CA ASN A 3 2.75 11.59 -10.35
C ASN A 3 1.99 10.28 -10.16
N ILE A 4 0.85 10.15 -10.84
CA ILE A 4 0.10 8.89 -10.90
C ILE A 4 0.75 8.07 -12.01
N ALA A 5 1.84 7.39 -11.69
CA ALA A 5 2.57 6.57 -12.66
C ALA A 5 1.79 5.30 -13.04
N ASP A 6 0.85 4.85 -12.20
CA ASP A 6 0.04 3.66 -12.47
C ASP A 6 -1.29 3.72 -11.71
N ALA A 7 -2.33 4.24 -12.36
CA ALA A 7 -3.62 4.54 -11.71
C ALA A 7 -4.32 3.28 -11.18
N ALA A 8 -4.27 2.18 -11.94
CA ALA A 8 -4.90 0.92 -11.53
C ALA A 8 -4.27 0.32 -10.27
N ARG A 9 -2.94 0.40 -10.16
CA ARG A 9 -2.20 -0.07 -8.98
C ARG A 9 -2.46 0.80 -7.75
N ALA A 10 -2.60 2.11 -7.95
CA ALA A 10 -2.95 3.03 -6.88
C ALA A 10 -4.34 2.72 -6.30
N ASP A 11 -5.34 2.47 -7.15
CA ASP A 11 -6.70 2.14 -6.73
C ASP A 11 -6.78 0.84 -5.93
N GLU A 12 -6.02 -0.18 -6.35
CA GLU A 12 -5.89 -1.45 -5.60
C GLU A 12 -5.31 -1.21 -4.20
N LEU A 13 -4.22 -0.44 -4.12
CA LEU A 13 -3.58 -0.06 -2.86
C LEU A 13 -4.51 0.72 -1.94
N PHE A 14 -5.28 1.68 -2.48
CA PHE A 14 -6.25 2.43 -1.70
C PHE A 14 -7.37 1.52 -1.17
N THR A 15 -7.82 0.56 -1.97
CA THR A 15 -8.86 -0.38 -1.55
C THR A 15 -8.39 -1.27 -0.39
N ILE A 16 -7.16 -1.77 -0.44
CA ILE A 16 -6.59 -2.62 0.62
C ILE A 16 -6.36 -1.81 1.91
N LEU A 17 -5.84 -0.60 1.80
CA LEU A 17 -5.46 0.21 2.96
C LEU A 17 -6.63 0.97 3.59
N MET A 18 -7.58 1.44 2.78
CA MET A 18 -8.68 2.31 3.19
C MET A 18 -10.04 1.63 3.15
N GLY A 19 -10.10 0.36 2.71
CA GLY A 19 -11.32 -0.45 2.72
C GLY A 19 -11.77 -0.84 4.13
N GLU A 20 -12.96 -1.40 4.21
CA GLU A 20 -13.56 -1.80 5.49
C GLU A 20 -12.94 -3.06 6.10
N ASP A 21 -12.40 -3.95 5.27
CA ASP A 21 -11.83 -5.22 5.72
C ASP A 21 -10.48 -5.03 6.42
N VAL A 22 -10.38 -5.57 7.65
CA VAL A 22 -9.22 -5.44 8.52
C VAL A 22 -8.18 -6.51 8.23
N ALA A 23 -8.58 -7.70 7.76
CA ALA A 23 -7.67 -8.80 7.48
C ALA A 23 -6.64 -8.49 6.37
N PRO A 24 -7.04 -8.03 5.16
CA PRO A 24 -6.09 -7.72 4.08
C PRO A 24 -5.21 -6.52 4.44
N ARG A 25 -5.75 -5.52 5.15
CA ARG A 25 -4.96 -4.39 5.66
C ARG A 25 -3.86 -4.84 6.62
N ARG A 26 -4.18 -5.75 7.55
CA ARG A 26 -3.20 -6.24 8.54
C ARG A 26 -2.06 -7.00 7.86
N ALA A 27 -2.38 -7.93 6.96
CA ALA A 27 -1.38 -8.69 6.22
C ALA A 27 -0.46 -7.75 5.41
N PHE A 28 -1.03 -6.77 4.71
CA PHE A 28 -0.26 -5.79 3.96
C PHE A 28 0.73 -5.01 4.85
N ILE A 29 0.29 -4.57 6.04
CA ILE A 29 1.16 -3.85 6.98
C ILE A 29 2.28 -4.76 7.49
N GLU A 30 1.97 -5.99 7.89
CA GLU A 30 2.97 -6.94 8.40
C GLU A 30 4.04 -7.28 7.36
N ASP A 31 3.64 -7.49 6.11
CA ASP A 31 4.55 -7.84 5.01
C ASP A 31 5.47 -6.69 4.59
N ASN A 32 5.00 -5.44 4.71
CA ASN A 32 5.72 -4.26 4.21
C ASN A 32 6.39 -3.43 5.30
N ALA A 33 5.98 -3.53 6.57
CA ALA A 33 6.45 -2.67 7.65
C ALA A 33 7.98 -2.73 7.87
N LEU A 34 8.59 -3.90 7.67
CA LEU A 34 10.04 -4.08 7.82
C LEU A 34 10.84 -3.61 6.60
N ASN A 35 10.18 -3.46 5.45
CA ASN A 35 10.81 -3.11 4.18
C ASN A 35 10.77 -1.60 3.90
N VAL A 36 10.02 -0.82 4.69
CA VAL A 36 9.90 0.64 4.54
C VAL A 36 11.25 1.35 4.61
N SER A 37 12.22 0.85 5.39
CA SER A 37 13.55 1.46 5.50
C SER A 37 14.39 1.40 4.21
N TYR A 38 13.97 0.64 3.19
CA TYR A 38 14.69 0.46 1.93
C TYR A 38 14.01 1.11 0.72
N LEU A 39 12.96 1.90 0.92
CA LEU A 39 12.20 2.50 -0.19
C LEU A 39 12.93 3.67 -0.88
N ASP A 40 13.88 4.31 -0.20
CA ASP A 40 14.55 5.54 -0.66
C ASP A 40 16.08 5.36 -0.88
N VAL A 41 16.58 4.12 -1.01
CA VAL A 41 18.01 3.80 -1.24
C VAL A 41 18.33 3.68 -2.72
#